data_AF-A0A377V2U2-F1
#
_entry.id   AF-A0A377V2U2-F1
#
_cell.length_a   1.000
_cell.length_b   1.000
_cell.length_c   1.000
_cell.angle_alpha   90.00
_cell.angle_beta   90.00
_cell.angle_gamma   90.00
#
_symmetry.space_group_name_H-M   'P 1'
#
loop_
_entity.id
_entity.type
_entity.pdbx_description
1 polymer ?
#
loop_
_entity_poly.entity_id
_entity_poly.type
_entity_poly.pdbx_seq_one_letter_code
_entity_poly.pdbx_strand_id
1 'polypeptide(L)'
;MLLVKHRLTRMPIGRAWEALREDEIACRAMGLNHVLVKLSAFMLGASTAGIAGVFFASYQGFVNPTSFTFFESALILAIVVLGEWAPPWVWYWRRLF
;
A
#
# COMPACT_ATOMS: atom_id res chain seq x y z
N MET A 1 11.47 6.60 -10.09
CA MET A 1 10.17 5.88 -10.14
C MET A 1 10.11 4.79 -11.24
N LEU A 2 10.58 5.03 -12.47
CA LEU A 2 10.45 4.06 -13.57
C LEU A 2 11.20 2.73 -13.37
N LEU A 3 12.41 2.76 -12.79
CA LEU A 3 13.22 1.55 -12.54
C LEU A 3 12.57 0.58 -11.54
N VAL A 4 11.94 1.12 -10.50
CA VAL A 4 11.25 0.31 -9.47
C VAL A 4 10.05 -0.40 -10.09
N LYS A 5 9.25 0.32 -10.89
CA LYS A 5 8.11 -0.28 -11.59
C LYS A 5 8.58 -1.42 -12.51
N HIS A 6 9.61 -1.17 -13.31
CA HIS A 6 10.14 -2.16 -14.25
C HIS A 6 10.74 -3.40 -13.59
N ARG A 7 11.37 -3.24 -12.42
CA ARG A 7 11.87 -4.37 -11.63
C ARG A 7 10.73 -5.18 -11.00
N LEU A 8 9.71 -4.51 -10.47
CA LEU A 8 8.56 -5.18 -9.87
C LEU A 8 7.79 -6.03 -10.88
N THR A 9 7.55 -5.52 -12.10
CA THR A 9 6.82 -6.25 -13.15
C THR A 9 7.59 -7.47 -13.68
N ARG A 10 8.91 -7.51 -13.52
CA ARG A 10 9.73 -8.67 -13.92
C ARG A 10 9.81 -9.76 -12.86
N MET A 11 9.42 -9.47 -11.62
CA MET A 11 9.41 -10.46 -10.54
C MET A 11 8.17 -11.37 -10.65
N PRO A 12 8.28 -12.65 -10.24
CA PRO A 12 7.15 -13.59 -10.28
C PRO A 12 5.94 -13.08 -9.47
N ILE A 13 6.18 -12.33 -8.39
CA ILE A 13 5.16 -11.67 -7.58
C ILE A 13 4.40 -10.59 -8.38
N GLY A 14 5.11 -9.76 -9.16
CA GLY A 14 4.46 -8.72 -9.97
C GLY A 14 3.62 -9.29 -11.12
N ARG A 15 4.07 -10.39 -11.72
CA ARG A 15 3.29 -11.13 -12.73
C ARG A 15 2.07 -11.81 -12.13
N ALA A 16 2.19 -12.34 -10.92
CA ALA A 16 1.05 -12.93 -10.20
C ALA A 16 -0.01 -11.88 -9.86
N TRP A 17 0.38 -10.65 -9.50
CA TRP A 17 -0.58 -9.55 -9.32
C TRP A 17 -1.27 -9.16 -10.62
N GLU A 18 -0.55 -9.10 -11.73
CA GLU A 18 -1.12 -8.74 -13.03
C GLU A 18 -2.12 -9.81 -13.53
N ALA A 19 -1.79 -11.10 -13.35
CA ALA A 19 -2.69 -12.20 -13.65
C ALA A 19 -3.94 -12.27 -12.73
N LEU A 20 -3.79 -11.96 -11.43
CA LEU A 20 -4.93 -11.88 -10.51
C LEU A 20 -5.88 -10.73 -10.89
N ARG A 21 -5.32 -9.67 -11.49
CA ARG A 21 -6.04 -8.45 -11.88
C ARG A 21 -6.96 -8.64 -13.08
N GLU A 22 -6.59 -9.52 -14.00
CA GLU A 22 -7.34 -9.80 -15.21
C GLU A 22 -8.53 -10.71 -14.92
N ASP A 23 -8.34 -11.81 -14.19
CA ASP A 23 -9.43 -12.71 -13.82
C ASP A 23 -9.11 -13.57 -12.58
N GLU A 24 -9.74 -13.27 -11.44
CA GLU A 24 -9.51 -13.98 -10.17
C GLU A 24 -9.94 -15.46 -10.26
N ILE A 25 -10.98 -15.75 -11.04
CA ILE A 25 -11.53 -17.11 -11.21
C ILE A 25 -10.59 -17.96 -12.07
N ALA A 26 -10.02 -17.40 -13.14
CA ALA A 26 -9.05 -18.10 -13.99
C ALA A 26 -7.73 -18.36 -13.24
N CYS A 27 -7.26 -17.39 -12.45
CA CYS A 27 -6.10 -17.56 -11.58
C CYS A 27 -6.28 -18.73 -10.59
N ARG A 28 -7.49 -18.84 -10.01
CA ARG A 28 -7.83 -19.92 -9.07
C ARG A 28 -7.90 -21.28 -9.77
N ALA A 29 -8.36 -21.34 -11.01
CA ALA A 29 -8.36 -22.55 -11.83
C ALA A 29 -6.93 -23.02 -12.20
N MET A 30 -5.97 -22.10 -12.33
CA MET A 30 -4.55 -22.40 -12.55
C MET A 30 -3.79 -22.81 -11.27
N GLY A 31 -4.47 -22.94 -10.13
CA GLY A 31 -3.87 -23.36 -8.86
C GLY A 31 -3.11 -22.25 -8.12
N LEU A 32 -3.24 -20.98 -8.53
CA LEU A 32 -2.66 -19.85 -7.79
C LEU A 32 -3.45 -19.56 -6.52
N ASN A 33 -2.74 -19.46 -5.40
CA ASN A 33 -3.32 -19.08 -4.13
C ASN A 33 -3.56 -17.56 -4.09
N HIS A 34 -4.74 -17.13 -4.56
CA HIS A 34 -5.20 -15.74 -4.57
C HIS A 34 -5.03 -15.03 -3.21
N VAL A 35 -5.17 -15.73 -2.08
CA VAL A 35 -5.00 -15.16 -0.74
C VAL A 35 -3.57 -14.70 -0.51
N LEU A 36 -2.56 -15.52 -0.86
CA LEU A 36 -1.15 -15.14 -0.73
C LEU A 36 -0.78 -13.99 -1.65
N VAL A 37 -1.37 -13.96 -2.85
CA VAL A 37 -1.14 -12.90 -3.83
C VAL A 37 -1.71 -11.56 -3.32
N LYS A 38 -2.95 -11.54 -2.80
CA LYS A 38 -3.53 -10.35 -2.15
C LYS A 38 -2.77 -9.94 -0.88
N LEU A 39 -2.39 -10.90 -0.04
CA LEU A 39 -1.65 -10.64 1.19
C LEU A 39 -0.27 -10.04 0.91
N SER A 40 0.43 -10.50 -0.14
CA SER A 40 1.73 -9.94 -0.52
C SER A 40 1.63 -8.47 -0.96
N ALA A 41 0.55 -8.09 -1.64
CA ALA A 41 0.28 -6.70 -2.00
C ALA A 41 0.03 -5.84 -0.75
N PHE A 42 -0.73 -6.36 0.22
CA PHE A 42 -0.96 -5.69 1.51
C PHE A 42 0.32 -5.54 2.33
N MET A 43 1.11 -6.62 2.44
CA MET A 43 2.37 -6.66 3.19
C MET A 43 3.38 -5.62 2.67
N LEU A 44 3.43 -5.38 1.37
CA LEU A 44 4.31 -4.35 0.79
C LEU A 44 3.83 -2.93 1.07
N GLY A 45 2.53 -2.69 1.13
CA GLY A 45 1.98 -1.41 1.59
C GLY A 45 2.28 -1.19 3.07
N ALA A 46 2.01 -2.20 3.90
CA ALA A 46 2.20 -2.16 5.35
C ALA A 46 3.68 -1.99 5.75
N SER A 47 4.60 -2.66 5.05
CA SER A 47 6.04 -2.51 5.32
C SER A 47 6.55 -1.10 5.01
N THR A 48 6.07 -0.50 3.93
CA THR A 48 6.44 0.87 3.56
C THR A 48 5.89 1.88 4.57
N ALA A 49 4.65 1.70 5.01
CA ALA A 49 4.04 2.51 6.08
C ALA A 49 4.76 2.32 7.43
N GLY A 50 5.15 1.09 7.76
CA GLY A 50 5.91 0.77 8.97
C GLY A 50 7.29 1.44 8.97
N ILE A 51 8.03 1.38 7.87
CA ILE A 51 9.32 2.06 7.73
C ILE A 51 9.17 3.57 7.91
N ALA A 52 8.16 4.18 7.28
CA ALA A 52 7.86 5.61 7.44
C ALA A 52 7.52 5.97 8.89
N GLY A 53 6.74 5.14 9.58
CA GLY A 53 6.38 5.33 10.98
C GLY A 53 7.57 5.21 11.94
N VAL A 54 8.47 4.25 11.72
CA VAL A 54 9.71 4.11 12.52
C VAL A 54 10.62 5.32 12.32
N PHE A 55 10.73 5.83 11.09
CA PHE A 55 11.50 7.02 10.79
C PHE A 55 10.91 8.28 11.42
N PHE A 56 9.58 8.39 11.46
CA PHE A 56 8.89 9.48 12.13
C PHE A 56 9.09 9.45 13.65
N ALA A 57 8.98 8.27 14.25
CA ALA A 57 9.18 8.08 15.69
C ALA A 57 10.63 8.39 16.12
N SER A 58 11.62 8.02 15.31
CA SER A 58 13.03 8.34 15.59
C SER A 58 13.35 9.83 15.41
N TYR A 59 12.70 10.51 14.46
CA TYR A 59 12.85 11.96 14.27
C TYR A 59 12.20 12.78 15.39
N GLN A 60 11.08 12.34 15.95
CA GLN A 60 10.40 13.10 16.99
C GLN A 60 11.21 13.15 18.29
N GLY A 61 11.93 12.08 18.67
CA GLY A 61 13.00 12.05 19.70
C GLY A 61 12.64 12.46 21.14
N PHE A 62 11.60 13.27 21.32
CA PHE A 62 11.10 13.84 22.55
C PHE A 62 9.60 14.11 22.36
N VAL A 63 8.78 13.22 22.94
CA VAL A 63 7.31 13.37 22.91
C VAL A 63 6.93 14.40 23.97
N ASN A 64 6.68 15.65 23.55
CA ASN A 64 6.11 16.65 24.44
C ASN A 64 4.56 16.51 24.42
N PRO A 65 3.91 16.16 25.54
CA PRO A 65 2.45 15.94 25.59
C PRO A 65 1.64 17.21 25.27
N THR A 66 2.26 18.39 25.23
CA THR A 66 1.60 19.65 24.85
C THR A 66 1.44 19.82 23.34
N SER A 67 2.13 19.03 22.51
CA SER A 67 2.10 19.16 21.03
C SER A 67 1.01 18.32 20.35
N PHE A 68 0.34 17.40 21.05
CA PHE A 68 -0.84 16.66 20.55
C PHE A 68 -2.09 17.55 20.55
N THR A 69 -2.00 18.70 19.90
CA THR A 69 -3.15 19.59 19.69
C THR A 69 -4.11 18.97 18.66
N PHE A 70 -5.38 19.36 18.72
CA PHE A 70 -6.44 18.93 17.79
C PHE A 70 -6.04 19.06 16.31
N PHE A 71 -5.11 19.96 16.00
CA PHE A 71 -4.61 20.23 14.66
C PHE A 71 -3.80 19.06 14.06
N GLU A 72 -3.02 18.33 14.85
CA GLU A 72 -2.26 17.14 14.40
C GLU A 72 -3.21 16.00 13.99
N SER A 73 -4.20 15.70 14.84
CA SER A 73 -5.23 14.69 14.53
C SER A 73 -6.07 15.09 13.31
N ALA A 74 -6.39 16.39 13.17
CA ALA A 74 -7.09 16.91 12.00
C ALA A 74 -6.25 16.79 10.71
N LEU A 75 -4.93 17.01 10.79
CA LEU A 75 -4.01 16.84 9.65
C LEU A 75 -3.91 15.36 9.22
N ILE A 76 -3.79 14.42 10.17
CA ILE A 76 -3.75 12.99 9.85
C ILE A 76 -5.06 12.57 9.18
N LEU A 77 -6.21 13.00 9.71
CA LEU A 77 -7.52 12.76 9.09
C LEU A 77 -7.63 13.40 7.70
N ALA A 78 -7.13 14.62 7.53
CA ALA A 78 -7.14 15.31 6.23
C ALA A 78 -6.29 14.57 5.20
N ILE A 79 -5.14 14.01 5.58
CA ILE A 79 -4.31 13.19 4.69
C ILE A 79 -5.04 11.92 4.25
N VAL A 80 -5.78 11.27 5.15
CA VAL A 80 -6.60 10.09 4.80
C VAL A 80 -7.71 10.48 3.82
N VAL A 81 -8.46 11.55 4.11
CA VAL A 81 -9.57 12.02 3.25
C VAL A 81 -9.08 12.53 1.89
N LEU A 82 -7.98 13.27 1.84
CA LEU A 82 -7.37 13.73 0.59
C LEU A 82 -6.70 12.59 -0.18
N GLY A 83 -6.23 11.56 0.51
CA GLY A 83 -5.75 10.32 -0.10
C GLY A 83 -6.81 9.61 -0.95
N GLU A 84 -8.10 9.85 -0.68
CA GLU A 84 -9.21 9.32 -1.48
C GLU A 84 -9.46 10.09 -2.79
N TRP A 85 -8.86 11.29 -2.96
CA TRP A 85 -8.87 12.05 -4.22
C TRP A 85 -7.88 11.49 -5.24
N ALA A 86 -7.85 10.17 -5.34
CA ALA A 86 -6.77 9.49 -5.99
C ALA A 86 -6.96 9.43 -7.52
N PRO A 87 -5.87 9.59 -8.30
CA PRO A 87 -5.88 9.45 -9.75
C PRO A 87 -6.37 8.06 -10.22
N PRO A 88 -6.82 7.92 -11.48
CA PRO A 88 -7.56 6.74 -11.97
C PRO A 88 -6.88 5.38 -11.76
N TRP A 89 -5.58 5.33 -11.52
CA TRP A 89 -4.85 4.11 -11.19
C TRP A 89 -5.05 3.60 -9.74
N VAL A 90 -5.59 4.39 -8.81
CA VAL A 90 -5.93 3.91 -7.46
C VAL A 90 -7.26 3.13 -7.44
N TRP A 91 -8.18 3.45 -8.35
CA TRP A 91 -9.32 2.57 -8.66
C TRP A 91 -8.87 1.18 -9.10
N TYR A 92 -7.69 1.10 -9.71
CA TYR A 92 -7.07 -0.17 -10.10
C TYR A 92 -6.65 -1.00 -8.88
N TRP A 93 -6.19 -0.37 -7.80
CA TRP A 93 -5.80 -1.05 -6.56
C TRP A 93 -7.01 -1.54 -5.75
N ARG A 94 -8.13 -0.81 -5.81
CA ARG A 94 -9.38 -1.24 -5.17
C ARG A 94 -10.01 -2.47 -5.82
N ARG A 95 -9.62 -2.81 -7.05
CA ARG A 95 -10.03 -4.03 -7.76
C ARG A 95 -9.11 -5.23 -7.48
N LEU A 96 -7.92 -4.98 -6.93
CA LEU A 96 -6.92 -6.00 -6.60
C LEU A 96 -7.10 -6.57 -5.18
N PHE A 97 -7.74 -5.81 -4.28
CA PHE A 97 -8.14 -6.26 -2.94
C PHE A 97 -9.59 -6.72 -2.96
#